data_AF-A0A1Q4G6S9-F1
#
_entry.id   AF-A0A1Q4G6S9-F1
#
_cell.length_a   1.000
_cell.length_b   1.000
_cell.length_c   1.000
_cell.angle_alpha   90.00
_cell.angle_beta   90.00
_cell.angle_gamma   90.00
#
_symmetry.space_group_name_H-M   'P 1'
#
loop_
_entity.id
_entity.type
_entity.pdbx_description
1 polymer ?
#
loop_
_entity_poly.entity_id
_entity_poly.type
_entity_poly.pdbx_seq_one_letter_code
_entity_poly.pdbx_strand_id
1 'polypeptide(L)'
;MKKLLTLILLLIAGDRIYSQEKIIKGSLFEGIAVAGYVDRGVYFNCTGPAVKYIFAPKSCLLLGLLPSLKLKEDKVESGKPKNSWITPSLGFGLTAVFRHIAIQLPAFYTAKTSAADGKWRLGVGMGFKF
;
A
#
# COMPACT_ATOMS: atom_id res chain seq x y z
N MET A 1 -31.70 -24.56 -38.02
CA MET A 1 -30.22 -24.39 -37.97
C MET A 1 -29.81 -22.97 -37.55
N LYS A 2 -30.21 -21.90 -38.27
CA LYS A 2 -29.81 -20.52 -37.92
C LYS A 2 -30.13 -20.11 -36.47
N LYS A 3 -31.36 -20.40 -35.99
CA LYS A 3 -31.79 -20.08 -34.61
C LYS A 3 -30.99 -20.83 -33.53
N LEU A 4 -30.58 -22.07 -33.81
CA LEU A 4 -29.74 -22.87 -32.91
C LEU A 4 -28.32 -22.30 -32.84
N LEU A 5 -27.78 -21.88 -33.98
CA LEU A 5 -26.47 -21.22 -34.06
C LEU A 5 -26.47 -19.87 -33.31
N THR A 6 -27.54 -19.09 -33.43
CA THR A 6 -27.71 -17.81 -32.69
C THR A 6 -27.80 -18.03 -31.18
N LEU A 7 -28.51 -19.07 -30.73
CA LEU A 7 -28.62 -19.42 -29.32
C LEU A 7 -27.28 -19.86 -28.74
N ILE A 8 -26.52 -20.68 -29.47
CA ILE A 8 -25.18 -21.12 -29.06
C ILE A 8 -24.22 -19.92 -28.96
N LEU A 9 -24.29 -18.96 -29.90
CA LEU A 9 -23.47 -17.74 -29.84
C LEU A 9 -23.80 -16.88 -28.62
N LEU A 10 -25.08 -16.73 -28.28
CA LEU A 10 -25.53 -15.97 -27.11
C LEU A 10 -25.10 -16.62 -25.78
N LEU A 11 -25.13 -17.96 -25.71
CA LEU A 11 -24.68 -18.70 -24.52
C LEU A 11 -23.17 -18.56 -24.32
N ILE A 12 -22.37 -18.68 -25.39
CA ILE A 12 -20.91 -18.51 -25.32
C ILE A 12 -20.52 -17.06 -24.98
N ALA A 13 -21.30 -16.08 -25.46
CA ALA A 13 -21.07 -14.67 -25.13
C ALA A 13 -21.46 -14.34 -23.67
N GLY A 14 -22.50 -14.96 -23.13
CA GLY A 14 -23.01 -14.71 -21.77
C GLY A 14 -22.01 -15.10 -20.67
N ASP A 15 -21.32 -16.23 -20.83
CA ASP A 15 -20.37 -16.73 -19.84
C ASP A 15 -19.14 -15.82 -19.65
N ARG A 16 -18.83 -14.97 -20.65
CA ARG A 16 -17.73 -14.00 -20.57
C ARG A 16 -18.10 -12.68 -19.91
N ILE A 17 -19.39 -12.41 -19.70
CA ILE A 17 -19.87 -11.12 -19.17
C ILE A 17 -19.91 -11.11 -17.63
N TYR A 18 -19.86 -12.28 -16.98
CA TYR A 18 -19.91 -12.42 -15.51
C TYR A 18 -18.64 -13.00 -14.88
N SER A 19 -17.46 -12.58 -15.35
CA SER A 19 -16.25 -12.71 -14.53
C SER A 19 -16.32 -11.68 -13.39
N GLN A 20 -17.01 -12.02 -12.30
CA GLN A 20 -16.95 -11.24 -11.07
C GLN A 20 -15.52 -11.34 -10.55
N GLU A 21 -14.67 -10.36 -10.86
CA GLU A 21 -13.39 -10.24 -10.17
C GLU A 21 -13.68 -10.22 -8.67
N LYS A 22 -13.08 -11.16 -7.91
CA LYS A 22 -13.22 -11.17 -6.45
C LYS A 22 -12.93 -9.77 -5.93
N ILE A 23 -13.95 -9.15 -5.35
CA ILE A 23 -13.93 -7.76 -4.88
C ILE A 23 -12.89 -7.60 -3.76
N ILE A 24 -12.70 -8.65 -2.93
CA ILE A 24 -11.70 -8.69 -1.88
C ILE A 24 -10.65 -9.76 -2.18
N LYS A 25 -9.37 -9.39 -2.14
CA LYS A 25 -8.23 -10.30 -2.38
C LYS A 25 -7.11 -10.05 -1.37
N GLY A 26 -6.44 -11.11 -0.93
CA GLY A 26 -5.15 -10.99 -0.24
C GLY A 26 -4.03 -10.77 -1.26
N SER A 27 -2.99 -10.03 -0.87
CA SER A 27 -1.82 -9.78 -1.69
C SER A 27 -0.55 -9.81 -0.84
N LEU A 28 0.51 -10.42 -1.35
CA LEU A 28 1.83 -10.39 -0.70
C LEU A 28 2.63 -9.14 -1.10
N PHE A 29 2.47 -8.69 -2.35
CA PHE A 29 3.16 -7.55 -2.91
C PHE A 29 2.34 -6.97 -4.07
N GLU A 30 2.20 -5.64 -4.12
CA GLU A 30 1.31 -4.97 -5.10
C GLU A 30 2.03 -4.25 -6.25
N GLY A 31 3.37 -4.27 -6.29
CA GLY A 31 4.13 -3.52 -7.31
C GLY A 31 3.91 -2.01 -7.19
N ILE A 32 3.81 -1.51 -5.96
CA ILE A 32 3.61 -0.09 -5.67
C ILE A 32 4.85 0.41 -4.93
N ALA A 33 5.45 1.48 -5.43
CA ALA A 33 6.48 2.24 -4.73
C ALA A 33 5.90 3.59 -4.30
N VAL A 34 6.06 3.94 -3.02
CA VAL A 34 5.57 5.20 -2.45
C VAL A 34 6.72 5.95 -1.81
N ALA A 35 6.76 7.26 -2.03
CA ALA A 35 7.56 8.18 -1.24
C ALA A 35 6.64 9.11 -0.45
N GLY A 36 7.03 9.50 0.76
CA GLY A 36 6.20 10.36 1.57
C GLY A 36 6.92 10.95 2.76
N TYR A 37 6.14 11.59 3.62
CA TYR A 37 6.64 12.29 4.78
C TYR A 37 5.92 11.82 6.05
N VAL A 38 6.70 11.57 7.10
CA VAL A 38 6.19 11.19 8.42
C VAL A 38 7.17 11.64 9.49
N ASP A 39 6.65 12.17 10.61
CA ASP A 39 7.44 12.47 11.81
C ASP A 39 8.73 13.27 11.53
N ARG A 40 8.64 14.31 10.70
CA ARG A 40 9.78 15.15 10.31
C ARG A 40 10.89 14.44 9.55
N GLY A 41 10.54 13.39 8.81
CA GLY A 41 11.44 12.67 7.93
C GLY A 41 10.73 12.16 6.68
N VAL A 42 11.52 11.77 5.69
CA VAL A 42 11.03 11.16 4.45
C VAL A 42 10.97 9.64 4.64
N TYR A 43 10.05 8.99 3.96
CA TYR A 43 10.06 7.54 3.83
C TYR A 43 9.90 7.12 2.37
N PHE A 44 10.44 5.95 2.06
CA PHE A 44 10.16 5.21 0.83
C PHE A 44 9.66 3.83 1.21
N ASN A 45 8.62 3.33 0.56
CA ASN A 45 8.11 2.00 0.84
C ASN A 45 7.58 1.27 -0.38
N CYS A 46 7.37 -0.01 -0.17
CA CYS A 46 6.54 -0.83 -1.04
C CYS A 46 5.29 -1.27 -0.28
N THR A 47 4.26 -1.67 -1.03
CA THR A 47 2.98 -2.12 -0.43
C THR A 47 2.89 -3.65 -0.43
N GLY A 48 2.65 -4.23 0.76
CA GLY A 48 2.38 -5.65 0.93
C GLY A 48 3.09 -6.27 2.14
N PRO A 49 2.52 -7.32 2.77
CA PRO A 49 1.23 -7.95 2.47
C PRO A 49 0.02 -7.08 2.86
N ALA A 50 -1.10 -7.24 2.13
CA ALA A 50 -2.30 -6.41 2.28
C ALA A 50 -3.59 -7.14 1.93
N VAL A 51 -4.71 -6.64 2.49
CA VAL A 51 -6.06 -6.91 2.01
C VAL A 51 -6.43 -5.84 1.00
N LYS A 52 -6.91 -6.26 -0.17
CA LYS A 52 -7.24 -5.43 -1.31
C LYS A 52 -8.73 -5.45 -1.57
N TYR A 53 -9.32 -4.28 -1.74
CA TYR A 53 -10.68 -4.07 -2.21
C TYR A 53 -10.66 -3.43 -3.60
N ILE A 54 -11.15 -4.13 -4.62
CA ILE A 54 -11.20 -3.68 -6.01
C ILE A 54 -12.57 -3.08 -6.28
N PHE A 55 -12.63 -1.78 -6.54
CA PHE A 55 -13.90 -1.06 -6.78
C PHE A 55 -14.08 -0.63 -8.24
N ALA A 56 -13.01 -0.63 -9.04
CA ALA A 56 -13.07 -0.36 -10.46
C ALA A 56 -11.85 -0.98 -11.18
N PRO A 57 -11.89 -1.15 -12.51
CA PRO A 57 -10.73 -1.60 -13.27
C PRO A 57 -9.49 -0.74 -12.97
N LYS A 58 -8.38 -1.41 -12.64
CA LYS A 58 -7.09 -0.79 -12.26
C LYS A 58 -7.18 0.15 -11.04
N SER A 59 -8.21 0.04 -10.20
CA SER A 59 -8.37 0.89 -9.03
C SER A 59 -8.76 0.06 -7.79
N CYS A 60 -8.08 0.31 -6.67
CA CYS A 60 -8.28 -0.48 -5.47
C CYS A 60 -7.92 0.29 -4.20
N LEU A 61 -8.48 -0.14 -3.08
CA LEU A 61 -8.02 0.20 -1.74
C LEU A 61 -7.21 -0.95 -1.18
N LEU A 62 -6.12 -0.66 -0.50
CA LEU A 62 -5.23 -1.62 0.14
C LEU A 62 -5.09 -1.25 1.60
N LEU A 63 -5.36 -2.18 2.51
CA LEU A 63 -5.05 -2.06 3.92
C LEU A 63 -4.01 -3.12 4.27
N GLY A 64 -2.83 -2.69 4.69
CA GLY A 64 -1.74 -3.64 4.88
C GLY A 64 -0.45 -3.07 5.41
N LEU A 65 0.55 -3.95 5.43
CA LEU A 65 1.89 -3.65 5.86
C LEU A 65 2.67 -2.93 4.77
N LEU A 66 3.56 -2.05 5.23
CA LEU A 66 4.34 -1.14 4.40
C LEU A 66 5.83 -1.28 4.76
N PRO A 67 6.55 -2.26 4.19
CA PRO A 67 8.00 -2.36 4.33
C PRO A 67 8.66 -1.08 3.81
N SER A 68 9.31 -0.33 4.70
CA SER A 68 9.73 1.04 4.46
C SER A 68 11.18 1.28 4.85
N LEU A 69 11.83 2.21 4.14
CA LEU A 69 13.05 2.88 4.56
C LEU A 69 12.70 4.29 5.00
N LYS A 70 13.08 4.67 6.22
CA LYS A 70 12.96 6.04 6.70
C LYS A 70 14.29 6.76 6.59
N LEU A 71 14.26 7.97 6.05
CA LEU A 71 15.36 8.89 5.97
C LEU A 71 15.09 10.00 6.97
N LYS A 72 15.73 9.89 8.13
CA LYS A 72 15.55 10.81 9.23
C LYS A 72 16.77 10.79 10.12
N GLU A 73 17.26 11.98 10.47
CA GLU A 73 18.32 12.11 11.46
C GLU A 73 17.83 11.68 12.84
N ASP A 74 18.62 10.83 13.50
CA ASP A 74 18.38 10.48 14.89
C ASP A 74 18.96 11.54 15.82
N LYS A 75 18.07 12.25 16.51
CA LYS A 75 18.41 13.33 17.43
C LYS A 75 18.51 12.75 18.84
N VAL A 76 19.72 12.34 19.20
CA VAL A 76 20.07 11.88 20.55
C VAL A 76 21.05 12.84 21.22
N GLU A 77 21.13 12.79 22.55
CA GLU A 77 22.14 13.54 23.31
C GLU A 77 23.57 13.13 22.93
N SER A 78 24.50 14.08 23.04
CA SER A 78 25.91 13.87 22.69
C SER A 78 26.51 12.66 23.43
N GLY A 79 27.25 11.84 22.71
CA GLY A 79 27.89 10.63 23.25
C GLY A 79 26.98 9.41 23.37
N LYS A 80 25.68 9.50 23.04
CA LYS A 80 24.77 8.33 23.02
C LYS A 80 24.74 7.64 21.66
N PRO A 81 24.54 6.31 21.62
CA PRO A 81 24.27 5.58 20.39
C PRO A 81 23.07 6.18 19.64
N LYS A 82 23.19 6.29 18.32
CA LYS A 82 22.15 6.84 17.44
C LYS A 82 21.89 5.91 16.26
N ASN A 83 20.67 5.88 15.77
CA ASN A 83 20.29 5.15 14.57
C ASN A 83 20.98 5.72 13.33
N SER A 84 21.12 4.87 12.32
CA SER A 84 21.56 5.30 10.98
C SER A 84 20.57 6.31 10.38
N TRP A 85 21.08 7.22 9.56
CA TRP A 85 20.27 8.17 8.78
C TRP A 85 19.20 7.46 7.93
N ILE A 86 19.53 6.26 7.44
CA ILE A 86 18.60 5.37 6.73
C ILE A 86 18.29 4.19 7.65
N THR A 87 17.03 4.07 8.06
CA THR A 87 16.59 3.03 8.99
C THR A 87 15.42 2.23 8.40
N PRO A 88 15.48 0.88 8.39
CA PRO A 88 14.34 0.06 8.01
C PRO A 88 13.21 0.20 9.05
N SER A 89 11.97 0.26 8.57
CA SER A 89 10.80 0.30 9.43
C SER A 89 9.61 -0.40 8.76
N LEU A 90 8.70 -0.89 9.59
CA LEU A 90 7.44 -1.45 9.12
C LEU A 90 6.33 -0.46 9.43
N GLY A 91 5.65 0.00 8.39
CA GLY A 91 4.41 0.75 8.51
C GLY A 91 3.20 -0.15 8.39
N PHE A 92 2.05 0.38 8.77
CA PHE A 92 0.73 -0.17 8.44
C PHE A 92 -0.16 0.97 7.97
N GLY A 93 -0.95 0.78 6.92
CA GLY A 93 -1.78 1.88 6.45
C GLY A 93 -2.69 1.57 5.29
N LEU A 94 -3.40 2.61 4.87
CA LEU A 94 -4.32 2.61 3.75
C LEU A 94 -3.60 3.15 2.51
N THR A 95 -3.70 2.44 1.39
CA THR A 95 -3.28 2.92 0.06
C THR A 95 -4.48 2.91 -0.87
N ALA A 96 -4.82 4.06 -1.44
CA ALA A 96 -5.77 4.16 -2.54
C ALA A 96 -5.00 4.20 -3.86
N VAL A 97 -5.42 3.39 -4.83
CA VAL A 97 -4.83 3.33 -6.17
C VAL A 97 -5.88 3.70 -7.20
N PHE A 98 -5.53 4.64 -8.07
CA PHE A 98 -6.31 5.03 -9.23
C PHE A 98 -5.43 4.89 -10.47
N ARG A 99 -5.66 3.83 -11.25
CA ARG A 99 -4.78 3.40 -12.36
C ARG A 99 -3.35 3.18 -11.86
N HIS A 100 -2.44 4.09 -12.18
CA HIS A 100 -1.03 4.02 -11.78
C HIS A 100 -0.70 4.93 -10.60
N ILE A 101 -1.60 5.81 -10.16
CA ILE A 101 -1.34 6.75 -9.07
C ILE A 101 -1.75 6.09 -7.76
N ALA A 102 -0.85 6.08 -6.78
CA ALA A 102 -1.11 5.63 -5.42
C ALA A 102 -1.06 6.81 -4.44
N ILE A 103 -2.05 6.92 -3.57
CA ILE A 103 -2.07 7.84 -2.43
C ILE A 103 -2.10 7.00 -1.17
N GLN A 104 -1.22 7.30 -0.21
CA GLN A 104 -1.01 6.45 0.96
C GLN A 104 -1.10 7.26 2.25
N LEU A 105 -1.81 6.69 3.22
CA LEU A 105 -1.89 7.15 4.60
C LEU A 105 -1.25 6.09 5.50
N PRO A 106 0.09 6.12 5.70
CA PRO A 106 0.77 5.20 6.58
C PRO A 106 0.70 5.65 8.04
N ALA A 107 0.69 4.68 8.95
CA ALA A 107 1.02 4.85 10.34
C ALA A 107 2.31 4.08 10.65
N PHE A 108 3.23 4.71 11.36
CA PHE A 108 4.45 4.07 11.84
C PHE A 108 4.57 4.21 13.35
N TYR A 109 4.90 3.13 14.03
CA TYR A 109 5.22 3.21 15.45
C TYR A 109 6.64 3.75 15.65
N THR A 110 6.77 4.77 16.47
CA THR A 110 8.06 5.23 16.99
C THR A 110 8.22 4.65 18.37
N ALA A 111 9.28 3.87 18.59
CA ALA A 111 9.52 3.24 19.88
C ALA A 111 9.79 4.27 20.99
N LYS A 112 9.48 3.87 22.23
CA LYS A 112 9.83 4.66 23.43
C LYS A 112 11.34 4.83 23.51
N THR A 113 11.76 6.01 23.96
CA THR A 113 13.16 6.33 24.31
C THR A 113 13.24 6.72 25.79
N SER A 114 14.44 7.00 26.29
CA SER A 114 14.62 7.54 27.64
C SER A 114 14.03 8.95 27.81
N ALA A 115 13.84 9.69 26.71
CA ALA A 115 13.38 11.09 26.73
C ALA A 115 11.95 11.29 26.20
N ALA A 116 11.32 10.27 25.60
CA ALA A 116 10.00 10.40 24.97
C ALA A 116 9.25 9.07 24.89
N ASP A 117 7.93 9.13 25.07
CA ASP A 117 7.03 7.99 24.93
C ASP A 117 6.89 7.51 23.48
N GLY A 118 6.68 6.20 23.37
CA GLY A 118 6.38 5.55 22.11
C GLY A 118 5.00 5.95 21.60
N LYS A 119 4.89 6.25 20.31
CA LYS A 119 3.63 6.68 19.70
C LYS A 119 3.56 6.38 18.21
N TRP A 120 2.33 6.20 17.74
CA TRP A 120 2.03 6.11 16.32
C TRP A 120 2.15 7.48 15.66
N ARG A 121 2.75 7.50 14.47
CA ARG A 121 2.94 8.68 13.65
C ARG A 121 2.24 8.47 12.32
N LEU A 122 1.23 9.28 12.07
CA LEU A 122 0.56 9.33 10.79
C LEU A 122 1.42 10.09 9.79
N GLY A 123 1.53 9.56 8.58
CA GLY A 123 2.19 10.19 7.45
C GLY A 123 1.24 10.32 6.27
N VAL A 124 1.80 10.84 5.19
CA VAL A 124 1.15 10.88 3.88
C VAL A 124 2.21 10.63 2.82
N GLY A 125 1.81 9.94 1.75
CA GLY A 125 2.69 9.70 0.62
C GLY A 125 1.95 9.54 -0.69
N MET A 126 2.73 9.60 -1.75
CA MET A 126 2.29 9.42 -3.12
C MET A 126 3.24 8.44 -3.80
N GLY A 127 2.69 7.64 -4.70
CA GLY A 127 3.44 6.58 -5.35
C GLY A 127 2.92 6.23 -6.71
N PHE A 128 3.59 5.26 -7.29
CA PHE A 128 3.29 4.72 -8.59
C PHE A 128 3.06 3.21 -8.48
N LYS A 129 2.03 2.72 -9.18
CA LYS A 129 1.79 1.30 -9.40
C LYS A 129 2.23 0.94 -10.81
N PHE A 130 3.20 0.03 -10.91
CA PHE A 130 3.72 -0.46 -12.19
C PHE A 130 2.72 -1.39 -12.91
#